data_AF-A0A2G5VLP4-F1
#
_entry.id   AF-A0A2G5VLP4-F1
#
_cell.length_a   1.000
_cell.length_b   1.000
_cell.length_c   1.000
_cell.angle_alpha   90.00
_cell.angle_beta   90.00
_cell.angle_gamma   90.00
#
_symmetry.space_group_name_H-M   'P 1'
#
loop_
_entity.id
_entity.type
_entity.pdbx_description
1 polymer ?
#
loop_
_entity_poly.entity_id
_entity_poly.type
_entity_poly.pdbx_seq_one_letter_code
_entity_poly.pdbx_strand_id
1 'polypeptide(L)'
;MSVWTELDSEVQKDLTACLLRAISTGIPELIQTILNLAEFMDHSEKGPLPITHDVLGMWAEQTKAFAKACRYKEMSVLKSSETAPMTFRRKITLRPNDCQSLITYANKLNVQEEAAEVVRYAERNDMNFQRRGRWYEKLNEWEKALDAYMEEKDSCTNLQNLDKNDVETPEKAAAAEEAKMHEMRCLEALARWDELNANSAIWAEQRSQRSDSIRDEINKKQLDHKMAVIAARGAWAVDNWERMAEYVSVISENTQDGAMRRAVVAVHNDENTKAMGLIEKVREMIDSELTAMANESYERAYIPMVSVQQMAELEEAIEYKRCWISAD
;
A
#
# COMPACT_ATOMS: atom_id res chain seq x y z
N MET A 1 -5.57 22.87 31.42
CA MET A 1 -5.58 22.24 32.76
C MET A 1 -6.18 23.11 33.83
N SER A 2 -5.57 24.25 34.17
CA SER A 2 -6.04 25.13 35.26
C SER A 2 -7.52 25.51 35.16
N VAL A 3 -8.02 25.74 33.95
CA VAL A 3 -9.44 26.06 33.74
C VAL A 3 -10.31 24.80 33.86
N TRP A 4 -9.91 23.66 33.27
CA TRP A 4 -10.70 22.43 33.30
C TRP A 4 -10.97 21.92 34.72
N THR A 5 -10.03 22.12 35.64
CA THR A 5 -10.15 21.64 37.02
C THR A 5 -11.18 22.39 37.86
N GLU A 6 -11.44 23.66 37.54
CA GLU A 6 -12.31 24.58 38.27
C GLU A 6 -13.73 24.68 37.67
N LEU A 7 -13.98 24.04 36.53
CA LEU A 7 -15.26 24.09 35.83
C LEU A 7 -16.28 23.10 36.41
N ASP A 8 -17.54 23.55 36.46
CA ASP A 8 -18.69 22.70 36.78
C ASP A 8 -18.93 21.62 35.71
N SER A 9 -19.56 20.52 36.11
CA SER A 9 -19.82 19.37 35.22
C SER A 9 -20.66 19.73 33.99
N GLU A 10 -21.59 20.69 34.10
CA GLU A 10 -22.38 21.17 32.95
C GLU A 10 -21.50 21.93 31.95
N VAL A 11 -20.64 22.83 32.42
CA VAL A 11 -19.74 23.60 31.56
C VAL A 11 -18.67 22.70 30.92
N GLN A 12 -18.22 21.66 31.61
CA GLN A 12 -17.33 20.63 31.04
C GLN A 12 -18.01 19.89 29.87
N LYS A 13 -19.31 19.58 29.97
CA LYS A 13 -20.07 18.96 28.88
C LYS A 13 -20.21 19.90 27.69
N ASP A 14 -20.54 21.17 27.94
CA ASP A 14 -20.67 22.18 26.89
C ASP A 14 -19.33 22.42 26.16
N LEU A 15 -18.23 22.48 26.90
CA LEU A 15 -16.89 22.59 26.34
C LEU A 15 -16.54 21.36 25.50
N THR A 16 -16.87 20.16 25.98
CA THR A 16 -16.68 18.91 25.22
C THR A 16 -17.50 18.93 23.93
N ALA A 17 -18.75 19.38 23.96
CA ALA A 17 -19.59 19.52 22.78
C ALA A 17 -19.01 20.54 21.78
N CYS A 18 -18.45 21.64 22.28
CA CYS A 18 -17.76 22.63 21.44
C CYS A 18 -16.50 22.05 20.78
N LEU A 19 -15.70 21.27 21.51
CA LEU A 19 -14.54 20.55 20.98
C LEU A 19 -14.96 19.54 19.90
N LEU A 20 -16.02 18.75 20.12
CA LEU A 20 -16.54 17.82 19.12
C LEU A 20 -17.02 18.54 17.84
N ARG A 21 -17.66 19.69 17.98
CA ARG A 21 -18.05 20.53 16.83
C ARG A 21 -16.83 21.09 16.11
N ALA A 22 -15.80 21.51 16.85
CA ALA A 22 -14.55 22.01 16.30
C ALA A 22 -13.80 20.94 15.50
N ILE A 23 -13.69 19.71 16.03
CA ILE A 23 -13.09 18.58 15.31
C ILE A 23 -13.87 18.29 14.01
N SER A 24 -15.20 18.35 14.06
CA SER A 24 -16.06 18.12 12.89
C SER A 24 -15.88 19.11 11.74
N THR A 25 -15.18 20.24 11.95
CA THR A 25 -14.87 21.20 10.87
C THR A 25 -13.84 20.69 9.87
N GLY A 26 -13.07 19.64 10.20
CA GLY A 26 -12.10 19.03 9.29
C GLY A 26 -10.79 19.80 9.11
N ILE A 27 -10.54 20.86 9.90
CA ILE A 27 -9.31 21.66 9.81
C ILE A 27 -8.14 20.90 10.47
N PRO A 28 -7.07 20.53 9.73
CA PRO A 28 -6.01 19.67 10.27
C PRO A 28 -5.29 20.23 11.51
N GLU A 29 -4.94 21.51 11.50
CA GLU A 29 -4.23 22.17 12.61
C GLU A 29 -5.06 22.17 13.90
N LEU A 30 -6.38 22.40 13.76
CA LEU A 30 -7.33 22.40 14.87
C LEU A 30 -7.48 20.98 15.43
N ILE A 31 -7.63 19.98 14.56
CA ILE A 31 -7.71 18.58 14.97
C ILE A 31 -6.43 18.16 15.70
N GLN A 32 -5.25 18.48 15.17
CA GLN A 32 -3.98 18.16 15.83
C GLN A 32 -3.86 18.80 17.21
N THR A 33 -4.26 20.07 17.35
CA THR A 33 -4.27 20.77 18.63
C THR A 33 -5.19 20.08 19.65
N ILE A 34 -6.38 19.66 19.22
CA ILE A 34 -7.34 18.97 20.08
C ILE A 34 -6.85 17.55 20.43
N LEU A 35 -6.21 16.84 19.50
CA LEU A 35 -5.60 15.53 19.76
C LEU A 35 -4.43 15.63 20.75
N ASN A 36 -3.59 16.67 20.64
CA ASN A 36 -2.53 16.95 21.61
C ASN A 36 -3.11 17.24 23.00
N LEU A 37 -4.20 18.01 23.06
CA LEU A 37 -4.90 18.28 24.32
C LEU A 37 -5.47 17.00 24.93
N ALA A 38 -6.14 16.15 24.14
CA ALA A 38 -6.69 14.88 24.60
C ALA A 38 -5.61 13.94 25.15
N GLU A 39 -4.49 13.82 24.44
CA GLU A 39 -3.34 13.04 24.90
C GLU A 39 -2.72 13.62 26.18
N PHE A 40 -2.62 14.95 26.28
CA PHE A 40 -2.14 15.59 27.50
C PHE A 40 -3.06 15.29 28.69
N MET A 41 -4.38 15.33 28.47
CA MET A 41 -5.39 15.05 29.49
C MET A 41 -5.35 13.58 29.96
N ASP A 42 -5.08 12.62 29.06
CA ASP A 42 -4.94 11.20 29.40
C ASP A 42 -3.84 10.91 30.44
N HIS A 43 -2.75 11.70 30.42
CA HIS A 43 -1.64 11.56 31.38
C HIS A 43 -1.85 12.40 32.65
N SER A 44 -2.95 13.13 32.75
CA SER A 44 -3.24 14.00 33.89
C SER A 44 -3.99 13.25 35.01
N GLU A 45 -3.82 13.71 36.26
CA GLU A 45 -4.45 13.10 37.45
C GLU A 45 -5.99 13.11 37.41
N LYS A 46 -6.61 13.98 36.60
CA LYS A 46 -8.08 14.06 36.46
C LYS A 46 -8.66 13.03 35.50
N GLY A 47 -7.82 12.34 34.74
CA GLY A 47 -8.24 11.33 33.77
C GLY A 47 -8.64 11.89 32.40
N PRO A 48 -9.04 10.98 31.48
CA PRO A 48 -9.27 11.30 30.07
C PRO A 48 -10.44 12.28 29.89
N LEU A 49 -10.38 13.06 28.81
CA LEU A 49 -11.55 13.84 28.38
C LEU A 49 -12.74 12.91 28.11
N PRO A 50 -13.99 13.35 28.34
CA PRO A 50 -15.19 12.57 28.07
C PRO A 50 -15.51 12.51 26.57
N ILE A 51 -14.51 12.17 25.75
CA ILE A 51 -14.59 11.95 24.31
C ILE A 51 -14.25 10.47 24.08
N THR A 52 -15.02 9.79 23.23
CA THR A 52 -14.76 8.38 22.93
C THR A 52 -13.47 8.23 22.12
N HIS A 53 -12.67 7.21 22.46
CA HIS A 53 -11.39 6.96 21.78
C HIS A 53 -11.59 6.64 20.30
N ASP A 54 -12.73 6.06 19.90
CA ASP A 54 -13.02 5.78 18.50
C ASP A 54 -13.14 7.07 17.66
N VAL A 55 -13.74 8.12 18.22
CA VAL A 55 -13.84 9.43 17.54
C VAL A 55 -12.45 10.04 17.42
N LEU A 56 -11.66 10.07 18.50
CA LEU A 56 -10.28 10.58 18.46
C LEU A 56 -9.41 9.79 17.47
N GLY A 57 -9.55 8.47 17.42
CA GLY A 57 -8.85 7.60 16.47
C GLY A 57 -9.20 7.91 15.01
N MET A 58 -10.48 8.10 14.69
CA MET A 58 -10.94 8.44 13.34
C MET A 58 -10.33 9.77 12.86
N TRP A 59 -10.30 10.79 13.70
CA TRP A 59 -9.74 12.10 13.34
C TRP A 59 -8.21 12.10 13.33
N ALA A 60 -7.56 11.27 14.18
CA ALA A 60 -6.13 11.02 14.11
C ALA A 60 -5.74 10.35 12.78
N GLU A 61 -6.56 9.42 12.28
CA GLU A 61 -6.37 8.80 10.98
C GLU A 61 -6.49 9.82 9.83
N GLN A 62 -7.51 10.69 9.85
CA GLN A 62 -7.67 11.74 8.85
C GLN A 62 -6.51 12.74 8.82
N THR A 63 -5.94 13.06 9.97
CA THR A 63 -4.76 13.95 10.08
C THR A 63 -3.42 13.24 9.88
N LYS A 64 -3.45 11.94 9.50
CA LYS A 64 -2.26 11.09 9.30
C LYS A 64 -1.37 10.95 10.55
N ALA A 65 -1.93 11.18 11.74
CA ALA A 65 -1.26 10.95 13.01
C ALA A 65 -1.40 9.48 13.43
N PHE A 66 -0.80 8.56 12.65
CA PHE A 66 -1.02 7.12 12.77
C PHE A 66 -0.64 6.53 14.13
N ALA A 67 0.37 7.09 14.82
CA ALA A 67 0.75 6.64 16.16
C ALA A 67 -0.37 6.86 17.18
N LYS A 68 -1.02 8.04 17.12
CA LYS A 68 -2.17 8.35 17.98
C LYS A 68 -3.39 7.52 17.60
N ALA A 69 -3.63 7.34 16.30
CA ALA A 69 -4.72 6.49 15.80
C ALA A 69 -4.57 5.04 16.30
N CYS A 70 -3.34 4.50 16.27
CA CYS A 70 -3.04 3.18 16.79
C CYS A 70 -3.35 3.09 18.29
N ARG A 71 -2.77 3.99 19.11
CA ARG A 71 -3.02 4.04 20.56
C ARG A 71 -4.52 4.12 20.90
N TYR A 72 -5.28 5.00 20.24
CA TYR A 72 -6.71 5.13 20.52
C TYR A 72 -7.50 3.87 20.12
N LYS A 73 -7.09 3.18 19.05
CA LYS A 73 -7.68 1.91 18.63
C LYS A 73 -7.38 0.79 19.63
N GLU A 74 -6.13 0.65 20.08
CA GLU A 74 -5.77 -0.31 21.12
C GLU A 74 -6.55 -0.05 22.41
N MET A 75 -6.69 1.21 22.80
CA MET A 75 -7.43 1.58 23.99
C MET A 75 -8.94 1.32 23.86
N SER A 76 -9.52 1.46 22.66
CA SER A 76 -10.92 1.09 22.45
C SER A 76 -11.13 -0.43 22.45
N VAL A 77 -10.17 -1.20 21.93
CA VAL A 77 -10.14 -2.67 22.06
C VAL A 77 -10.03 -3.10 23.53
N LEU A 78 -9.12 -2.49 24.30
CA LEU A 78 -8.94 -2.78 25.73
C LEU A 78 -10.21 -2.50 26.53
N LYS A 79 -10.86 -1.34 26.29
CA LYS A 79 -12.16 -1.01 26.90
C LYS A 79 -13.26 -2.00 26.52
N SER A 80 -13.30 -2.44 25.26
CA SER A 80 -14.28 -3.42 24.78
C SER A 80 -14.03 -4.83 25.33
N SER A 81 -12.81 -5.10 25.78
CA SER A 81 -12.36 -6.42 26.24
C SER A 81 -12.65 -6.72 27.72
N GLU A 82 -13.41 -5.89 28.44
CA GLU A 82 -13.72 -6.09 29.87
C GLU A 82 -15.07 -6.78 30.12
N THR A 83 -15.04 -8.10 30.36
CA THR A 83 -15.58 -8.78 31.56
C THR A 83 -15.25 -10.28 31.52
N ALA A 84 -14.07 -10.67 32.01
CA ALA A 84 -13.86 -12.02 32.52
C ALA A 84 -13.58 -11.91 34.02
N PRO A 85 -14.56 -12.16 34.90
CA PRO A 85 -14.29 -12.28 36.32
C PRO A 85 -13.42 -13.53 36.50
N MET A 86 -12.33 -13.42 37.27
CA MET A 86 -11.53 -14.56 37.77
C MET A 86 -10.57 -15.26 36.79
N THR A 87 -9.76 -14.53 36.00
CA THR A 87 -8.47 -15.07 35.53
C THR A 87 -7.42 -13.96 35.41
N PHE A 88 -6.18 -14.25 35.84
CA PHE A 88 -5.02 -13.31 35.88
C PHE A 88 -4.56 -12.79 34.49
N ARG A 89 -5.30 -13.08 33.42
CA ARG A 89 -5.04 -12.54 32.08
C ARG A 89 -6.35 -11.98 31.52
N ARG A 90 -6.38 -10.67 31.24
CA ARG A 90 -7.42 -10.08 30.37
C ARG A 90 -7.35 -10.81 29.03
N LYS A 91 -8.41 -11.53 28.66
CA LYS A 91 -8.50 -12.14 27.33
C LYS A 91 -8.85 -11.03 26.35
N ILE A 92 -7.84 -10.47 25.68
CA ILE A 92 -8.03 -9.51 24.60
C ILE A 92 -8.80 -10.21 23.48
N THR A 93 -9.94 -9.64 23.08
CA THR A 93 -10.74 -10.09 21.93
C THR A 93 -10.74 -8.99 20.87
N LEU A 94 -10.01 -9.20 19.78
CA LEU A 94 -10.02 -8.30 18.64
C LEU A 94 -11.15 -8.67 17.68
N ARG A 95 -11.85 -7.68 17.12
CA ARG A 95 -12.79 -7.88 16.01
C ARG A 95 -12.04 -7.78 14.67
N PRO A 96 -12.55 -8.35 13.57
CA PRO A 96 -11.87 -8.30 12.27
C PRO A 96 -11.51 -6.88 11.81
N ASN A 97 -12.42 -5.92 12.04
CA ASN A 97 -12.20 -4.51 11.71
C ASN A 97 -11.10 -3.87 12.56
N ASP A 98 -10.96 -4.26 13.83
CA ASP A 98 -9.92 -3.72 14.71
C ASP A 98 -8.55 -4.23 14.26
N CYS A 99 -8.43 -5.51 13.91
CA CYS A 99 -7.23 -6.06 13.30
C CYS A 99 -6.87 -5.29 12.01
N GLN A 100 -7.86 -4.93 11.19
CA GLN A 100 -7.63 -4.24 9.91
C GLN A 100 -7.09 -2.83 10.09
N SER A 101 -7.66 -2.10 11.05
CA SER A 101 -7.15 -0.78 11.43
C SER A 101 -5.72 -0.90 11.98
N LEU A 102 -5.48 -1.78 12.95
CA LEU A 102 -4.17 -1.94 13.59
C LEU A 102 -3.08 -2.32 12.58
N ILE A 103 -3.35 -3.27 11.68
CA ILE A 103 -2.40 -3.66 10.65
C ILE A 103 -2.13 -2.52 9.66
N THR A 104 -3.15 -1.75 9.31
CA THR A 104 -2.96 -0.58 8.45
C THR A 104 -2.08 0.47 9.14
N TYR A 105 -2.31 0.73 10.43
CA TYR A 105 -1.53 1.70 11.20
C TYR A 105 -0.09 1.25 11.39
N ALA A 106 0.13 -0.01 11.79
CA ALA A 106 1.45 -0.60 11.95
C ALA A 106 2.28 -0.54 10.65
N ASN A 107 1.67 -0.85 9.50
CA ASN A 107 2.33 -0.68 8.20
C ASN A 107 2.66 0.79 7.87
N LYS A 108 1.80 1.74 8.25
CA LYS A 108 2.07 3.18 8.04
C LYS A 108 3.14 3.72 8.99
N LEU A 109 3.32 3.10 10.15
CA LEU A 109 4.34 3.41 11.14
C LEU A 109 5.66 2.67 10.89
N ASN A 110 5.73 1.82 9.86
CA ASN A 110 6.87 0.95 9.57
C ASN A 110 7.21 -0.06 10.70
N VAL A 111 6.20 -0.45 11.48
CA VAL A 111 6.32 -1.45 12.56
C VAL A 111 5.73 -2.78 12.07
N GLN A 112 6.52 -3.52 11.27
CA GLN A 112 6.04 -4.76 10.66
C GLN A 112 5.80 -5.89 11.67
N GLU A 113 6.53 -5.90 12.79
CA GLU A 113 6.41 -6.93 13.83
C GLU A 113 5.03 -6.90 14.50
N GLU A 114 4.52 -5.70 14.83
CA GLU A 114 3.19 -5.51 15.41
C GLU A 114 2.10 -5.98 14.43
N ALA A 115 2.25 -5.64 13.15
CA ALA A 115 1.34 -6.11 12.12
C ALA A 115 1.36 -7.64 11.99
N ALA A 116 2.54 -8.27 12.04
CA ALA A 116 2.68 -9.71 11.96
C ALA A 116 2.01 -10.42 13.15
N GLU A 117 2.17 -9.89 14.35
CA GLU A 117 1.53 -10.45 15.55
C GLU A 117 0.01 -10.35 15.48
N VAL A 118 -0.53 -9.22 15.02
CA VAL A 118 -1.98 -9.06 14.84
C VAL A 118 -2.52 -10.06 13.81
N VAL A 119 -1.81 -10.37 12.72
CA VAL A 119 -2.21 -11.44 11.76
C VAL A 119 -2.18 -12.81 12.41
N ARG A 120 -1.13 -13.13 13.18
CA ARG A 120 -1.04 -14.43 13.86
C ARG A 120 -2.14 -14.62 14.90
N TYR A 121 -2.49 -13.55 15.62
CA TYR A 121 -3.62 -13.56 16.54
C TYR A 121 -4.92 -13.85 15.78
N ALA A 122 -5.10 -13.17 14.66
CA ALA A 122 -6.22 -13.31 13.74
C ALA A 122 -6.39 -14.74 13.22
N GLU A 123 -5.31 -15.37 12.77
CA GLU A 123 -5.26 -16.77 12.32
C GLU A 123 -5.62 -17.74 13.45
N ARG A 124 -5.06 -17.55 14.66
CA ARG A 124 -5.32 -18.43 15.81
C ARG A 124 -6.79 -18.43 16.24
N ASN A 125 -7.53 -17.36 15.96
CA ASN A 125 -8.94 -17.25 16.32
C ASN A 125 -9.88 -17.55 15.14
N ASP A 126 -9.37 -18.14 14.05
CA ASP A 126 -10.12 -18.47 12.82
C ASP A 126 -10.98 -17.30 12.30
N MET A 127 -10.44 -16.08 12.42
CA MET A 127 -11.14 -14.88 12.00
C MET A 127 -11.11 -14.82 10.47
N ASN A 128 -12.28 -14.75 9.83
CA ASN A 128 -12.34 -14.61 8.39
C ASN A 128 -12.06 -13.16 7.99
N PHE A 129 -10.88 -12.89 7.42
CA PHE A 129 -10.55 -11.58 6.87
C PHE A 129 -10.97 -11.50 5.43
N GLN A 130 -11.67 -10.42 5.08
CA GLN A 130 -11.84 -10.08 3.68
C GLN A 130 -10.46 -9.76 3.08
N ARG A 131 -10.10 -10.43 1.97
CA ARG A 131 -8.84 -10.27 1.22
C ARG A 131 -7.57 -10.58 2.03
N ARG A 132 -7.47 -11.79 2.59
CA ARG A 132 -6.29 -12.28 3.34
C ARG A 132 -4.97 -12.06 2.59
N GLY A 133 -4.94 -12.24 1.27
CA GLY A 133 -3.74 -12.06 0.44
C GLY A 133 -3.09 -10.68 0.59
N ARG A 134 -3.87 -9.59 0.74
CA ARG A 134 -3.32 -8.22 0.87
C ARG A 134 -2.60 -7.99 2.19
N TRP A 135 -2.90 -8.78 3.21
CA TRP A 135 -2.29 -8.63 4.53
C TRP A 135 -0.94 -9.30 4.53
N TYR A 136 -0.87 -10.52 4.02
CA TYR A 136 0.41 -11.22 3.81
C TYR A 136 1.33 -10.45 2.86
N GLU A 137 0.79 -9.80 1.81
CA GLU A 137 1.56 -8.90 0.93
C GLU A 137 2.21 -7.76 1.72
N LYS A 138 1.46 -7.10 2.61
CA LYS A 138 1.99 -6.01 3.45
C LYS A 138 2.99 -6.49 4.50
N LEU A 139 2.91 -7.75 4.92
CA LEU A 139 3.85 -8.38 5.85
C LEU A 139 5.09 -8.95 5.16
N ASN A 140 5.22 -8.82 3.83
CA ASN A 140 6.25 -9.48 3.03
C ASN A 140 6.23 -11.02 3.13
N GLU A 141 5.09 -11.63 3.53
CA GLU A 141 4.88 -13.09 3.53
C GLU A 141 4.32 -13.53 2.17
N TRP A 142 5.14 -13.42 1.12
CA TRP A 142 4.72 -13.57 -0.27
C TRP A 142 4.17 -14.96 -0.62
N GLU A 143 4.67 -16.03 0.00
CA GLU A 143 4.17 -17.40 -0.23
C GLU A 143 2.73 -17.55 0.27
N LYS A 144 2.45 -17.16 1.52
CA LYS A 144 1.09 -17.20 2.08
C LYS A 144 0.14 -16.25 1.37
N ALA A 145 0.65 -15.12 0.90
CA ALA A 145 -0.13 -14.19 0.08
C ALA A 145 -0.58 -14.87 -1.23
N LEU A 146 0.35 -15.56 -1.91
CA LEU A 146 0.08 -16.28 -3.14
C LEU A 146 -0.92 -17.41 -2.91
N ASP A 147 -0.74 -18.23 -1.86
CA ASP A 147 -1.67 -19.30 -1.50
C ASP A 147 -3.08 -18.75 -1.26
N ALA A 148 -3.20 -17.64 -0.51
CA ALA A 148 -4.49 -17.00 -0.27
C ALA A 148 -5.16 -16.48 -1.55
N TYR A 149 -4.39 -15.96 -2.51
CA TYR A 149 -4.92 -15.53 -3.81
C TYR A 149 -5.33 -16.72 -4.69
N MET A 150 -4.60 -17.84 -4.63
CA MET A 150 -4.97 -19.08 -5.31
C MET A 150 -6.24 -19.68 -4.72
N GLU A 151 -6.38 -19.73 -3.40
CA GLU A 151 -7.60 -20.18 -2.71
C GLU A 151 -8.83 -19.32 -3.07
N GLU A 152 -8.67 -17.99 -3.14
CA GLU A 152 -9.74 -17.06 -3.54
C GLU A 152 -10.17 -17.30 -5.00
N LYS A 153 -9.22 -17.61 -5.87
CA LYS A 153 -9.47 -17.95 -7.28
C LYS A 153 -10.17 -19.31 -7.42
N ASP A 154 -9.72 -20.34 -6.70
CA ASP A 154 -10.31 -21.67 -6.71
C ASP A 154 -11.72 -21.68 -6.11
N SER A 155 -11.96 -20.84 -5.10
CA SER A 155 -13.30 -20.62 -4.55
C SER A 155 -14.23 -19.97 -5.57
N CYS A 156 -13.73 -19.03 -6.38
CA CYS A 156 -14.50 -18.43 -7.48
C CYS A 156 -14.78 -19.41 -8.63
N THR A 157 -13.81 -20.25 -9.03
CA THR A 157 -13.97 -21.18 -10.15
C THR A 157 -14.92 -22.34 -9.82
N ASN A 158 -14.92 -22.82 -8.57
CA ASN A 158 -15.86 -23.85 -8.13
C ASN A 158 -17.32 -23.37 -8.10
N LEU A 159 -17.56 -22.06 -7.99
CA LEU A 159 -18.89 -21.44 -8.12
C LEU A 159 -19.30 -21.16 -9.59
N GLN A 160 -18.33 -20.99 -10.51
CA GLN A 160 -18.59 -20.75 -11.94
C GLN A 160 -19.14 -21.97 -12.70
N ASN A 161 -19.21 -23.15 -12.06
CA ASN A 161 -19.91 -24.31 -12.62
C ASN A 161 -21.45 -24.25 -12.43
N LEU A 162 -22.00 -23.20 -11.82
CA LEU A 162 -23.44 -23.07 -11.59
C LEU A 162 -24.18 -21.98 -12.39
N ASP A 163 -23.53 -20.95 -12.96
CA ASP A 163 -24.26 -20.01 -13.83
C ASP A 163 -23.35 -19.28 -14.84
N LYS A 164 -23.51 -19.60 -16.13
CA LYS A 164 -22.85 -18.92 -17.27
C LYS A 164 -23.51 -17.58 -17.66
N ASN A 165 -24.41 -17.04 -16.82
CA ASN A 165 -25.26 -15.88 -17.15
C ASN A 165 -25.12 -14.70 -16.17
N ASP A 166 -24.11 -14.69 -15.30
CA ASP A 166 -23.84 -13.50 -14.50
C ASP A 166 -23.22 -12.43 -15.41
N VAL A 167 -23.99 -11.39 -15.72
CA VAL A 167 -23.49 -10.20 -16.42
C VAL A 167 -22.29 -9.69 -15.61
N GLU A 168 -21.09 -9.79 -16.19
CA GLU A 168 -19.87 -9.23 -15.59
C GLU A 168 -20.08 -7.73 -15.43
N THR A 169 -20.51 -7.32 -14.25
CA THR A 169 -20.49 -5.91 -13.86
C THR A 169 -19.04 -5.46 -13.96
N PRO A 170 -18.77 -4.28 -14.56
CA PRO A 170 -17.40 -3.83 -14.80
C PRO A 170 -16.56 -3.78 -13.50
N GLU A 171 -17.20 -3.49 -12.36
CA GLU A 171 -16.54 -3.50 -11.04
C GLU A 171 -16.03 -4.88 -10.61
N LYS A 172 -16.77 -5.96 -10.92
CA LYS A 172 -16.36 -7.34 -10.63
C LYS A 172 -15.19 -7.76 -11.52
N ALA A 173 -15.23 -7.39 -12.81
CA ALA A 173 -14.13 -7.64 -13.74
C ALA A 173 -12.86 -6.90 -13.30
N ALA A 174 -12.99 -5.62 -12.92
CA ALA A 174 -11.88 -4.83 -12.38
C ALA A 174 -11.34 -5.39 -11.05
N ALA A 175 -12.19 -5.99 -10.21
CA ALA A 175 -11.76 -6.66 -8.98
C ALA A 175 -10.99 -7.96 -9.26
N ALA A 176 -11.42 -8.74 -10.26
CA ALA A 176 -10.72 -9.95 -10.69
C ALA A 176 -9.33 -9.64 -11.26
N GLU A 177 -9.21 -8.59 -12.07
CA GLU A 177 -7.91 -8.13 -12.55
C GLU A 177 -7.03 -7.57 -11.45
N GLU A 178 -7.62 -6.88 -10.47
CA GLU A 178 -6.88 -6.41 -9.31
C GLU A 178 -6.32 -7.59 -8.50
N ALA A 179 -7.07 -8.69 -8.34
CA ALA A 179 -6.57 -9.93 -7.75
C ALA A 179 -5.43 -10.54 -8.58
N LYS A 180 -5.57 -10.57 -9.92
CA LYS A 180 -4.51 -11.06 -10.83
C LYS A 180 -3.23 -10.24 -10.71
N MET A 181 -3.35 -8.92 -10.59
CA MET A 181 -2.21 -8.02 -10.39
C MET A 181 -1.47 -8.32 -9.09
N HIS A 182 -2.19 -8.60 -8.00
CA HIS A 182 -1.57 -8.98 -6.73
C HIS A 182 -0.88 -10.36 -6.79
N GLU A 183 -1.47 -11.33 -7.49
CA GLU A 183 -0.83 -12.63 -7.78
C GLU A 183 0.50 -12.43 -8.52
N MET A 184 0.49 -11.61 -9.58
CA MET A 184 1.71 -11.28 -10.34
C MET A 184 2.78 -10.60 -9.49
N ARG A 185 2.38 -9.69 -8.58
CA ARG A 185 3.31 -9.06 -7.65
C ARG A 185 3.93 -10.05 -6.67
N CYS A 186 3.16 -11.02 -6.18
CA CYS A 186 3.71 -12.06 -5.31
C CYS A 186 4.72 -12.94 -6.05
N LEU A 187 4.42 -13.32 -7.30
CA LEU A 187 5.35 -14.07 -8.15
C LEU A 187 6.64 -13.31 -8.44
N GLU A 188 6.54 -12.01 -8.67
CA GLU A 188 7.70 -11.12 -8.82
C GLU A 188 8.58 -11.10 -7.56
N ALA A 189 7.97 -10.91 -6.38
CA ALA A 189 8.70 -10.87 -5.13
C ALA A 189 9.36 -12.23 -4.79
N LEU A 190 8.74 -13.34 -5.21
CA LEU A 190 9.29 -14.70 -5.09
C LEU A 190 10.29 -15.06 -6.21
N ALA A 191 10.53 -14.17 -7.17
CA ALA A 191 11.36 -14.40 -8.35
C ALA A 191 10.95 -15.62 -9.19
N ARG A 192 9.65 -15.97 -9.22
CA ARG A 192 9.09 -17.05 -10.05
C ARG A 192 8.76 -16.53 -11.44
N TRP A 193 9.80 -16.26 -12.22
CA TRP A 193 9.68 -15.55 -13.51
C TRP A 193 8.92 -16.33 -14.58
N ASP A 194 9.00 -17.66 -14.61
CA ASP A 194 8.30 -18.49 -15.59
C ASP A 194 6.77 -18.40 -15.43
N GLU A 195 6.29 -18.58 -14.19
CA GLU A 195 4.88 -18.45 -13.83
C GLU A 195 4.38 -17.01 -14.06
N LEU A 196 5.21 -16.01 -13.72
CA LEU A 196 4.89 -14.61 -13.94
C LEU A 196 4.72 -14.30 -15.42
N ASN A 197 5.60 -14.80 -16.28
CA ASN A 197 5.52 -14.57 -17.72
C ASN A 197 4.33 -15.27 -18.36
N ALA A 198 3.98 -16.47 -17.91
CA ALA A 198 2.74 -17.14 -18.33
C ALA A 198 1.51 -16.31 -17.97
N ASN A 199 1.44 -15.80 -16.74
CA ASN A 199 0.37 -14.92 -16.28
C ASN A 199 0.32 -13.57 -17.02
N SER A 200 1.48 -13.01 -17.35
CA SER A 200 1.61 -11.76 -18.11
C SER A 200 1.12 -11.92 -19.56
N ALA A 201 1.37 -13.07 -20.18
CA ALA A 201 0.86 -13.38 -21.52
C ALA A 201 -0.68 -13.49 -21.52
N ILE A 202 -1.25 -14.18 -20.55
CA ILE A 202 -2.71 -14.28 -20.38
C ILE A 202 -3.32 -12.89 -20.19
N TRP A 203 -2.71 -12.06 -19.36
CA TRP A 203 -3.17 -10.68 -19.16
C TRP A 203 -3.12 -9.85 -20.45
N ALA A 204 -2.04 -9.95 -21.23
CA ALA A 204 -1.88 -9.20 -22.48
C ALA A 204 -2.94 -9.58 -23.53
N GLU A 205 -3.29 -10.87 -23.61
CA GLU A 205 -4.37 -11.35 -24.47
C GLU A 205 -5.74 -10.84 -24.00
N GLN A 206 -6.04 -10.99 -22.70
CA GLN A 206 -7.29 -10.52 -22.10
C GLN A 206 -7.49 -9.01 -22.30
N ARG A 207 -6.42 -8.22 -22.13
CA ARG A 207 -6.42 -6.77 -22.35
C ARG A 207 -6.92 -6.38 -23.73
N SER A 208 -6.53 -7.14 -24.76
CA SER A 208 -6.91 -6.87 -26.14
C SER A 208 -8.39 -7.18 -26.42
N GLN A 209 -8.99 -8.07 -25.62
CA GLN A 209 -10.37 -8.55 -25.79
C GLN A 209 -11.40 -7.80 -24.91
N ARG A 210 -10.98 -6.82 -24.10
CA ARG A 210 -11.87 -6.10 -23.16
C ARG A 210 -12.88 -5.20 -23.86
N SER A 211 -14.07 -5.08 -23.26
CA SER A 211 -15.06 -4.05 -23.60
C SER A 211 -14.61 -2.66 -23.11
N ASP A 212 -15.10 -1.60 -23.76
CA ASP A 212 -14.69 -0.22 -23.45
C ASP A 212 -15.08 0.21 -22.02
N SER A 213 -16.21 -0.26 -21.47
CA SER A 213 -16.63 0.06 -20.10
C SER A 213 -15.69 -0.51 -19.04
N ILE A 214 -15.17 -1.73 -19.25
CA ILE A 214 -14.20 -2.36 -18.34
C ILE A 214 -12.86 -1.64 -18.42
N ARG A 215 -12.45 -1.23 -19.63
CA ARG A 215 -11.20 -0.48 -19.85
C ARG A 215 -11.18 0.84 -19.08
N ASP A 216 -12.29 1.57 -19.04
CA ASP A 216 -12.38 2.85 -18.33
C ASP A 216 -12.22 2.69 -16.81
N GLU A 217 -12.82 1.66 -16.21
CA GLU A 217 -12.66 1.38 -14.78
C GLU A 217 -11.24 0.97 -14.39
N ILE A 218 -10.59 0.16 -15.24
CA ILE A 218 -9.20 -0.28 -15.07
C ILE A 218 -8.24 0.91 -15.17
N ASN A 219 -8.46 1.78 -16.16
CA ASN A 219 -7.67 3.00 -16.35
C ASN A 219 -7.81 3.95 -15.17
N LYS A 220 -9.03 4.10 -14.61
CA LYS A 220 -9.27 4.91 -13.40
C LYS A 220 -8.42 4.44 -12.21
N LYS A 221 -8.20 3.13 -12.08
CA LYS A 221 -7.34 2.53 -11.03
C LYS A 221 -5.85 2.42 -11.42
N GLN A 222 -5.49 2.81 -12.64
CA GLN A 222 -4.15 2.64 -13.21
C GLN A 222 -3.64 1.19 -13.12
N LEU A 223 -4.55 0.20 -13.23
CA LEU A 223 -4.19 -1.22 -13.10
C LEU A 223 -3.30 -1.67 -14.26
N ASP A 224 -3.61 -1.24 -15.47
CA ASP A 224 -2.82 -1.53 -16.67
C ASP A 224 -1.37 -1.08 -16.55
N HIS A 225 -1.14 0.10 -15.96
CA HIS A 225 0.21 0.61 -15.72
C HIS A 225 0.96 -0.27 -14.73
N LYS A 226 0.34 -0.61 -13.59
CA LYS A 226 0.93 -1.48 -12.56
C LYS A 226 1.25 -2.87 -13.09
N MET A 227 0.34 -3.48 -13.83
CA MET A 227 0.53 -4.81 -14.41
C MET A 227 1.61 -4.79 -15.49
N ALA A 228 1.63 -3.78 -16.35
CA ALA A 228 2.68 -3.61 -17.36
C ALA A 228 4.07 -3.47 -16.73
N VAL A 229 4.19 -2.73 -15.63
CA VAL A 229 5.44 -2.54 -14.88
C VAL A 229 5.97 -3.88 -14.34
N ILE A 230 5.10 -4.73 -13.79
CA ILE A 230 5.44 -6.07 -13.28
C ILE A 230 5.80 -7.01 -14.44
N ALA A 231 4.96 -7.04 -15.49
CA ALA A 231 5.16 -7.86 -16.67
C ALA A 231 6.47 -7.52 -17.40
N ALA A 232 6.81 -6.24 -17.53
CA ALA A 232 8.07 -5.80 -18.11
C ALA A 232 9.29 -6.28 -17.33
N ARG A 233 9.23 -6.29 -15.99
CA ARG A 233 10.31 -6.86 -15.15
C ARG A 233 10.41 -8.37 -15.31
N GLY A 234 9.27 -9.07 -15.37
CA GLY A 234 9.25 -10.51 -15.62
C GLY A 234 9.84 -10.88 -16.98
N ALA A 235 9.52 -10.12 -18.03
CA ALA A 235 10.08 -10.33 -19.37
C ALA A 235 11.59 -10.03 -19.42
N TRP A 236 12.02 -8.97 -18.73
CA TRP A 236 13.44 -8.63 -18.60
C TRP A 236 14.23 -9.75 -17.90
N ALA A 237 13.68 -10.35 -16.85
CA ALA A 237 14.34 -11.42 -16.10
C ALA A 237 14.53 -12.73 -16.89
N VAL A 238 13.77 -12.94 -17.98
CA VAL A 238 13.86 -14.12 -18.87
C VAL A 238 14.51 -13.75 -20.21
N ASP A 239 15.18 -12.60 -20.29
CA ASP A 239 15.85 -12.07 -21.49
C ASP A 239 14.92 -11.94 -22.72
N ASN A 240 13.61 -11.79 -22.50
CA ASN A 240 12.63 -11.59 -23.57
C ASN A 240 12.41 -10.11 -23.84
N TRP A 241 13.35 -9.52 -24.58
CA TRP A 241 13.38 -8.09 -24.90
C TRP A 241 12.20 -7.61 -25.76
N GLU A 242 11.68 -8.47 -26.64
CA GLU A 242 10.51 -8.14 -27.49
C GLU A 242 9.27 -7.90 -26.64
N ARG A 243 8.93 -8.85 -25.76
CA ARG A 243 7.79 -8.70 -24.83
C ARG A 243 8.00 -7.57 -23.83
N MET A 244 9.23 -7.36 -23.37
CA MET A 244 9.54 -6.23 -22.51
C MET A 244 9.20 -4.91 -23.21
N ALA A 245 9.57 -4.73 -24.48
CA ALA A 245 9.25 -3.52 -25.24
C ALA A 245 7.75 -3.32 -25.43
N GLU A 246 7.00 -4.41 -25.71
CA GLU A 246 5.53 -4.37 -25.79
C GLU A 246 4.91 -3.90 -24.48
N TYR A 247 5.31 -4.46 -23.34
CA TYR A 247 4.79 -4.06 -22.03
C TYR A 247 5.19 -2.62 -21.67
N VAL A 248 6.40 -2.20 -22.00
CA VAL A 248 6.87 -0.83 -21.75
C VAL A 248 6.10 0.21 -22.56
N SER A 249 5.62 -0.14 -23.74
CA SER A 249 4.80 0.75 -24.58
C SER A 249 3.48 1.16 -23.90
N VAL A 250 2.94 0.29 -23.04
CA VAL A 250 1.71 0.53 -22.26
C VAL A 250 1.94 1.52 -21.12
N ILE A 251 3.15 1.56 -20.57
CA ILE A 251 3.49 2.36 -19.39
C ILE A 251 3.64 3.82 -19.83
N SER A 252 3.04 4.79 -19.14
CA SER A 252 3.24 6.21 -19.47
C SER A 252 4.71 6.63 -19.34
N GLU A 253 5.23 7.35 -20.34
CA GLU A 253 6.61 7.88 -20.33
C GLU A 253 6.82 8.96 -19.26
N ASN A 254 5.75 9.56 -18.75
CA ASN A 254 5.81 10.60 -17.72
C ASN A 254 5.79 10.02 -16.30
N THR A 255 6.04 8.72 -16.17
CA THR A 255 6.19 8.06 -14.87
C THR A 255 7.63 7.56 -14.74
N GLN A 256 8.18 7.57 -13.53
CA GLN A 256 9.53 7.11 -13.25
C GLN A 256 9.78 5.71 -13.80
N ASP A 257 8.90 4.75 -13.48
CA ASP A 257 9.00 3.37 -13.96
C ASP A 257 8.99 3.25 -15.49
N GLY A 258 8.18 4.09 -16.16
CA GLY A 258 8.02 4.08 -17.61
C GLY A 258 9.20 4.69 -18.37
N ALA A 259 9.77 5.77 -17.86
CA ALA A 259 10.99 6.35 -18.43
C ALA A 259 12.20 5.44 -18.18
N MET A 260 12.32 4.89 -16.96
CA MET A 260 13.40 3.97 -16.58
C MET A 260 13.45 2.73 -17.47
N ARG A 261 12.32 2.03 -17.67
CA ARG A 261 12.30 0.82 -18.51
C ARG A 261 12.51 1.11 -19.99
N ARG A 262 12.05 2.27 -20.47
CA ARG A 262 12.38 2.71 -21.84
C ARG A 262 13.87 3.00 -21.99
N ALA A 263 14.52 3.56 -20.97
CA ALA A 263 15.96 3.76 -20.99
C ALA A 263 16.67 2.41 -21.13
N VAL A 264 16.27 1.40 -20.34
CA VAL A 264 16.82 0.03 -20.43
C VAL A 264 16.64 -0.57 -21.84
N VAL A 265 15.44 -0.48 -22.43
CA VAL A 265 15.19 -0.96 -23.80
C VAL A 265 16.01 -0.18 -24.84
N ALA A 266 16.17 1.14 -24.66
CA ALA A 266 16.99 1.97 -25.55
C ALA A 266 18.48 1.62 -25.46
N VAL A 267 19.00 1.32 -24.26
CA VAL A 267 20.37 0.82 -24.08
C VAL A 267 20.57 -0.54 -24.75
N HIS A 268 19.56 -1.42 -24.70
CA HIS A 268 19.62 -2.70 -25.41
C HIS A 268 19.68 -2.50 -26.94
N ASN A 269 18.89 -1.59 -27.48
CA ASN A 269 18.82 -1.29 -28.92
C ASN A 269 19.93 -0.35 -29.43
N ASP A 270 20.95 -0.07 -28.61
CA ASP A 270 22.07 0.85 -28.88
C ASP A 270 21.65 2.30 -29.22
N GLU A 271 20.44 2.71 -28.83
CA GLU A 271 19.91 4.07 -28.95
C GLU A 271 20.42 4.98 -27.82
N ASN A 272 21.75 5.14 -27.73
CA ASN A 272 22.42 5.79 -26.60
C ASN A 272 21.97 7.23 -26.30
N THR A 273 21.65 8.02 -27.33
CA THR A 273 21.20 9.41 -27.16
C THR A 273 19.84 9.49 -26.50
N LYS A 274 18.92 8.60 -26.91
CA LYS A 274 17.58 8.48 -26.34
C LYS A 274 17.64 7.92 -24.92
N ALA A 275 18.49 6.91 -24.69
CA ALA A 275 18.73 6.37 -23.35
C ALA A 275 19.18 7.48 -22.37
N MET A 276 20.18 8.29 -22.77
CA MET A 276 20.67 9.39 -21.93
C MET A 276 19.60 10.45 -21.64
N GLY A 277 18.79 10.83 -22.65
CA GLY A 277 17.67 11.74 -22.45
C GLY A 277 16.59 11.20 -21.50
N LEU A 278 16.33 9.89 -21.55
CA LEU A 278 15.39 9.24 -20.63
C LEU A 278 15.96 9.11 -19.20
N ILE A 279 17.26 8.86 -19.05
CA ILE A 279 17.95 8.81 -17.76
C ILE A 279 17.86 10.17 -17.07
N GLU A 280 18.14 11.26 -17.78
CA GLU A 280 18.02 12.62 -17.23
C GLU A 280 16.59 12.93 -16.81
N LYS A 281 15.60 12.55 -17.63
CA LYS A 281 14.18 12.68 -17.30
C LYS A 281 13.81 11.94 -16.00
N VAL A 282 14.36 10.74 -15.79
CA VAL A 282 14.17 9.97 -14.55
C VAL A 282 14.78 10.70 -13.36
N ARG A 283 15.98 11.27 -13.51
CA ARG A 283 16.65 12.04 -12.45
C ARG A 283 15.87 13.28 -12.06
N GLU A 284 15.36 14.05 -13.02
CA GLU A 284 14.51 15.21 -12.75
C GLU A 284 13.26 14.84 -11.93
N MET A 285 12.63 13.69 -12.23
CA MET A 285 11.49 13.20 -11.45
C MET A 285 11.92 12.80 -10.03
N ILE A 286 13.01 12.05 -9.87
CA ILE A 286 13.50 11.59 -8.57
C ILE A 286 13.99 12.75 -7.70
N ASP A 287 14.57 13.80 -8.25
CA ASP A 287 15.07 14.97 -7.51
C ASP A 287 13.96 15.62 -6.66
N SER A 288 12.76 15.74 -7.25
CA SER A 288 11.58 16.27 -6.55
C SER A 288 11.14 15.39 -5.36
N GLU A 289 11.18 14.06 -5.53
CA GLU A 289 10.81 13.10 -4.50
C GLU A 289 11.87 13.00 -3.39
N LEU A 290 13.15 13.00 -3.77
CA LEU A 290 14.28 12.92 -2.86
C LEU A 290 14.36 14.17 -2.00
N THR A 291 14.18 15.36 -2.58
CA THR A 291 14.16 16.63 -1.83
C THR A 291 13.05 16.67 -0.78
N ALA A 292 11.88 16.09 -1.09
CA ALA A 292 10.78 16.02 -0.13
C ALA A 292 11.09 15.03 1.02
N MET A 293 11.60 13.83 0.71
CA MET A 293 11.75 12.74 1.69
C MET A 293 13.03 12.84 2.52
N ALA A 294 14.13 13.35 1.95
CA ALA A 294 15.42 13.47 2.62
C ALA A 294 15.38 14.42 3.83
N ASN A 295 14.48 15.40 3.80
CA ASN A 295 14.26 16.32 4.92
C ASN A 295 13.56 15.67 6.13
N GLU A 296 12.85 14.57 5.92
CA GLU A 296 12.09 13.90 7.00
C GLU A 296 12.89 12.78 7.65
N SER A 297 13.48 11.88 6.85
CA SER A 297 14.30 10.77 7.36
C SER A 297 15.08 10.09 6.24
N TYR A 298 16.30 9.66 6.54
CA TYR A 298 17.13 8.91 5.59
C TYR A 298 16.47 7.59 5.15
N GLU A 299 15.79 6.89 6.07
CA GLU A 299 15.11 5.62 5.77
C GLU A 299 14.06 5.76 4.66
N ARG A 300 13.33 6.88 4.62
CA ARG A 300 12.36 7.17 3.55
C ARG A 300 13.04 7.54 2.23
N ALA A 301 14.17 8.24 2.30
CA ALA A 301 14.94 8.66 1.13
C ALA A 301 15.71 7.51 0.47
N TYR A 302 15.87 6.37 1.14
CA TYR A 302 16.63 5.23 0.65
C TYR A 302 16.06 4.66 -0.67
N ILE A 303 14.73 4.52 -0.80
CA ILE A 303 14.10 3.95 -2.01
C ILE A 303 14.39 4.80 -3.26
N PRO A 304 14.16 6.14 -3.25
CA PRO A 304 14.59 7.00 -4.34
C PRO A 304 16.10 6.94 -4.61
N MET A 305 16.93 6.86 -3.56
CA MET A 305 18.40 6.81 -3.70
C MET A 305 18.86 5.57 -4.50
N VAL A 306 18.26 4.40 -4.25
CA VAL A 306 18.55 3.19 -5.02
C VAL A 306 18.19 3.38 -6.50
N SER A 307 17.10 4.11 -6.79
CA SER A 307 16.73 4.41 -8.18
C SER A 307 17.74 5.33 -8.87
N VAL A 308 18.30 6.32 -8.16
CA VAL A 308 19.41 7.15 -8.67
C VAL A 308 20.64 6.30 -8.96
N GLN A 309 20.98 5.38 -8.05
CA GLN A 309 22.10 4.44 -8.27
C GLN A 309 21.87 3.63 -9.54
N GLN A 310 20.69 3.04 -9.73
CA GLN A 310 20.36 2.29 -10.95
C GLN A 310 20.51 3.12 -12.24
N MET A 311 20.27 4.43 -12.18
CA MET A 311 20.48 5.33 -13.32
C MET A 311 21.95 5.58 -13.61
N ALA A 312 22.78 5.73 -12.57
CA ALA A 312 24.23 5.83 -12.73
C ALA A 312 24.82 4.55 -13.33
N GLU A 313 24.41 3.38 -12.83
CA GLU A 313 24.85 2.08 -13.37
C GLU A 313 24.44 1.91 -14.85
N LEU A 314 23.29 2.45 -15.25
CA LEU A 314 22.85 2.40 -16.65
C LEU A 314 23.69 3.31 -17.56
N GLU A 315 24.17 4.45 -17.06
CA GLU A 315 25.12 5.30 -17.79
C GLU A 315 26.49 4.61 -17.93
N GLU A 316 26.98 4.00 -16.86
CA GLU A 316 28.22 3.21 -16.90
C GLU A 316 28.12 2.07 -17.90
N ALA A 317 26.98 1.41 -18.02
CA ALA A 317 26.72 0.38 -19.04
C ALA A 317 26.80 0.95 -20.48
N ILE A 318 26.31 2.17 -20.71
CA ILE A 318 26.43 2.86 -22.00
C ILE A 318 27.90 3.19 -22.30
N GLU A 319 28.63 3.72 -21.31
CA GLU A 319 30.05 4.04 -21.46
C GLU A 319 30.88 2.79 -21.74
N TYR A 320 30.62 1.70 -21.01
CA TYR A 320 31.28 0.42 -21.22
C TYR A 320 31.08 -0.10 -22.65
N LYS A 321 29.84 -0.07 -23.16
CA LYS A 321 29.54 -0.45 -24.55
C LYS A 321 30.31 0.41 -25.57
N ARG A 322 30.41 1.73 -25.34
CA ARG A 322 31.14 2.65 -26.24
C ARG A 322 32.64 2.38 -26.25
N CYS A 323 33.23 2.12 -25.10
CA CYS A 323 34.64 1.78 -24.96
C CYS A 323 34.99 0.48 -25.68
N TRP A 324 34.10 -0.52 -25.62
CA TRP A 324 34.23 -1.77 -26.37
C TRP A 324 34.24 -1.53 -27.89
N ILE A 325 33.28 -0.77 -28.41
CA ILE A 325 33.18 -0.47 -29.85
C ILE A 325 34.37 0.35 -30.36
N SER A 326 35.02 1.13 -29.49
CA SER A 326 36.19 1.95 -29.86
C SER A 326 37.51 1.17 -29.82
N ALA A 327 37.50 -0.05 -29.27
CA ALA A 327 38.69 -0.90 -29.12
C ALA A 327 38.84 -1.94 -30.25
N ASP A 328 37.78 -2.20 -31.03
CA ASP A 328 37.77 -3.04 -32.24
C ASP A 328 37.99 -2.21 -33.52
#